data_AF-A0A7Y6I5F0-F1
#
_entry.id   AF-A0A7Y6I5F0-F1
#
_cell.length_a   1.000
_cell.length_b   1.000
_cell.length_c   1.000
_cell.angle_alpha   90.00
_cell.angle_beta   90.00
_cell.angle_gamma   90.00
#
_symmetry.space_group_name_H-M   'P 1'
#
loop_
_entity.id
_entity.type
_entity.pdbx_description
1 polymer ?
#
loop_
_entity_poly.entity_id
_entity_poly.type
_entity_poly.pdbx_seq_one_letter_code
_entity_poly.pdbx_strand_id
1 'polypeptide(L)'
;MRAAERLYATRGLAGVSIRQIGEAAGQRNNSAVQYHFAGRDALIQAVLAEHAAAIERHRLAMMTALGDPARMSPLDRLRCAVLPRVEHQIELGTPSWYARFLAQIAVEPALREHAVRVHLETPSLRRLYDAMHAERSAAHAERSAAHAERLAMHGEGPAVHAERHTTHGERLATHGERPAVHAERLGAHVERASADAERAAAHAGPGCGGREPGDDTGATARREAMTRQLVVHMCAELETDLAAGRAAGRVGPGDAAAAWRRLGDDLVTGLLGLVAALDADDPARGPA
;
A
#
# COMPACT_ATOMS: atom_id res chain seq x y z
N MET A 1 -0.93 -25.39 -20.96
CA MET A 1 -0.91 -24.44 -19.83
C MET A 1 -0.70 -25.17 -18.50
N ARG A 2 -1.64 -25.99 -18.00
CA ARG A 2 -1.49 -26.76 -16.73
C ARG A 2 -0.18 -27.54 -16.57
N ALA A 3 0.31 -28.21 -17.63
CA ALA A 3 1.59 -28.92 -17.58
C ALA A 3 2.79 -27.98 -17.36
N ALA A 4 2.76 -26.79 -17.97
CA ALA A 4 3.78 -25.77 -17.80
C ALA A 4 3.77 -25.20 -16.39
N GLU A 5 2.59 -24.79 -15.91
CA GLU A 5 2.36 -24.30 -14.55
C GLU A 5 2.92 -25.27 -13.51
N ARG A 6 2.55 -26.55 -13.58
CA ARG A 6 3.06 -27.59 -12.68
C ARG A 6 4.58 -27.73 -12.76
N LEU A 7 5.16 -27.77 -13.96
CA LEU A 7 6.60 -27.93 -14.12
C LEU A 7 7.36 -26.73 -13.57
N TYR A 8 6.92 -25.51 -13.89
CA TYR A 8 7.53 -24.30 -13.38
C TYR A 8 7.40 -24.17 -11.86
N ALA A 9 6.25 -24.52 -11.28
CA ALA A 9 6.03 -24.53 -9.84
C ALA A 9 6.94 -25.52 -9.09
N THR A 10 7.36 -26.61 -9.74
CA THR A 10 8.14 -27.69 -9.10
C THR A 10 9.62 -27.68 -9.40
N ARG A 11 10.01 -27.17 -10.57
CA ARG A 11 11.40 -27.23 -11.07
C ARG A 11 11.98 -25.85 -11.35
N GLY A 12 11.22 -24.79 -11.09
CA GLY A 12 11.61 -23.41 -11.35
C GLY A 12 11.56 -23.04 -12.83
N LEU A 13 11.66 -21.75 -13.10
CA LEU A 13 11.55 -21.18 -14.44
C LEU A 13 12.76 -21.51 -15.34
N ALA A 14 13.96 -21.57 -14.77
CA ALA A 14 15.20 -21.85 -15.50
C ALA A 14 15.39 -23.34 -15.82
N GLY A 15 14.85 -24.23 -14.99
CA GLY A 15 15.01 -25.69 -15.12
C GLY A 15 14.05 -26.36 -16.11
N VAL A 16 13.18 -25.59 -16.77
CA VAL A 16 12.08 -26.13 -17.59
C VAL A 16 12.11 -25.55 -19.01
N SER A 17 12.31 -26.44 -19.97
CA SER A 17 12.27 -26.15 -21.41
C SER A 17 10.88 -26.37 -22.01
N ILE A 18 10.61 -25.72 -23.15
CA ILE A 18 9.38 -25.92 -23.94
C ILE A 18 9.20 -27.39 -24.36
N ARG A 19 10.30 -28.11 -24.61
CA ARG A 19 10.26 -29.55 -24.91
C ARG A 19 9.70 -30.36 -23.75
N GLN A 20 10.23 -30.16 -22.54
CA GLN A 20 9.75 -30.87 -21.35
C GLN A 20 8.27 -30.58 -21.07
N ILE A 21 7.82 -29.36 -21.39
CA ILE A 21 6.40 -28.99 -21.29
C ILE A 21 5.56 -29.74 -22.32
N GLY A 22 6.00 -29.81 -23.58
CA GLY A 22 5.33 -30.56 -24.64
C GLY A 22 5.19 -32.04 -24.28
N GLU A 23 6.28 -32.66 -23.82
CA GLU A 23 6.31 -34.06 -23.37
C GLU A 23 5.36 -34.30 -22.19
N ALA A 24 5.40 -33.43 -21.17
CA ALA A 24 4.50 -33.53 -20.01
C ALA A 24 3.03 -33.25 -20.35
N ALA A 25 2.77 -32.55 -21.45
CA ALA A 25 1.43 -32.32 -22.00
C ALA A 25 0.97 -33.44 -22.96
N GLY A 26 1.76 -34.51 -23.13
CA GLY A 26 1.45 -35.61 -24.04
C GLY A 26 1.56 -35.25 -25.53
N GLN A 27 2.18 -34.11 -25.85
CA GLN A 27 2.36 -33.67 -27.22
C GLN A 27 3.63 -34.30 -27.79
N ARG A 28 3.47 -35.20 -28.77
CA ARG A 28 4.59 -35.82 -29.49
C ARG A 28 5.32 -34.86 -30.43
N ASN A 29 4.73 -33.69 -30.70
CA ASN A 29 5.30 -32.67 -31.57
C ASN A 29 5.67 -31.41 -30.76
N ASN A 30 6.97 -31.13 -30.63
CA ASN A 30 7.47 -29.90 -29.97
C ASN A 30 6.97 -28.62 -30.63
N SER A 31 6.62 -28.67 -31.92
CA SER A 31 6.05 -27.53 -32.63
C SER A 31 4.65 -27.18 -32.15
N ALA A 32 3.90 -28.08 -31.50
CA ALA A 32 2.55 -27.77 -31.02
C ALA A 32 2.56 -26.63 -29.98
N VAL A 33 3.51 -26.64 -29.04
CA VAL A 33 3.62 -25.57 -28.05
C VAL A 33 4.08 -24.26 -28.69
N GLN A 34 5.02 -24.32 -29.65
CA GLN A 34 5.47 -23.14 -30.40
C GLN A 34 4.42 -22.59 -31.38
N TYR A 35 3.53 -23.45 -31.88
CA TYR A 35 2.44 -23.08 -32.78
C TYR A 35 1.28 -22.44 -32.02
N HIS A 36 0.97 -22.93 -30.82
CA HIS A 36 -0.07 -22.35 -29.97
C HIS A 36 0.41 -21.13 -29.17
N PHE A 37 1.69 -21.10 -28.80
CA PHE A 37 2.29 -20.02 -28.04
C PHE A 37 3.59 -19.62 -28.73
N ALA A 38 3.75 -18.32 -29.02
CA ALA A 38 4.92 -17.75 -29.71
C ALA A 38 6.24 -17.82 -28.90
N GLY A 39 6.38 -18.81 -28.02
CA GLY A 39 7.54 -19.05 -27.17
C GLY A 39 7.17 -19.33 -25.72
N ARG A 40 8.22 -19.50 -24.92
CA ARG A 40 8.12 -19.71 -23.46
C ARG A 40 7.41 -18.56 -22.76
N ASP A 41 7.80 -17.34 -23.06
CA ASP A 41 7.26 -16.19 -22.35
C ASP A 41 5.79 -15.96 -22.73
N ALA A 42 5.43 -16.14 -24.00
CA ALA A 42 4.02 -16.10 -24.44
C ALA A 42 3.15 -17.15 -23.74
N LEU A 43 3.69 -18.36 -23.49
CA LEU A 43 3.01 -19.39 -22.72
C LEU A 43 2.85 -18.99 -21.25
N ILE A 44 3.87 -18.41 -20.62
CA ILE A 44 3.80 -17.91 -19.23
C ILE A 44 2.76 -16.80 -19.12
N GLN A 45 2.78 -15.84 -20.04
CA GLN A 45 1.82 -14.74 -20.10
C GLN A 45 0.38 -15.26 -20.26
N ALA A 46 0.17 -16.28 -21.09
CA ALA A 46 -1.15 -16.91 -21.26
C ALA A 46 -1.66 -17.56 -19.97
N VAL A 47 -0.80 -18.29 -19.24
CA VAL A 47 -1.14 -18.88 -17.94
C VAL A 47 -1.52 -17.78 -16.94
N LEU A 48 -0.72 -16.72 -16.84
CA LEU A 48 -1.00 -15.58 -15.95
C LEU A 48 -2.33 -14.91 -16.30
N ALA A 49 -2.60 -14.67 -17.58
CA ALA A 49 -3.82 -14.04 -18.05
C ALA A 49 -5.08 -14.88 -17.74
N GLU A 50 -5.00 -16.21 -17.88
CA GLU A 50 -6.11 -17.12 -17.54
C GLU A 50 -6.49 -16.99 -16.05
N HIS A 51 -5.50 -17.03 -15.16
CA HIS A 51 -5.75 -16.87 -13.73
C HIS A 51 -6.15 -15.44 -13.36
N ALA A 52 -5.56 -14.42 -13.99
CA ALA A 52 -5.94 -13.03 -13.78
C ALA A 52 -7.42 -12.81 -14.09
N ALA A 53 -7.91 -13.36 -15.20
CA ALA A 53 -9.31 -13.29 -15.58
C ALA A 53 -10.23 -13.99 -14.58
N ALA A 54 -9.81 -15.13 -14.01
CA ALA A 54 -10.59 -15.81 -12.98
C ALA A 54 -10.68 -15.02 -11.67
N ILE A 55 -9.56 -14.50 -11.20
CA ILE A 55 -9.51 -13.64 -10.01
C ILE A 55 -10.32 -12.34 -10.24
N GLU A 56 -10.27 -11.76 -11.44
CA GLU A 56 -11.07 -10.59 -11.80
C GLU A 56 -12.57 -10.85 -11.68
N ARG A 57 -13.05 -12.02 -12.14
CA ARG A 57 -14.47 -12.40 -12.01
C ARG A 57 -14.90 -12.45 -10.55
N HIS A 58 -14.10 -13.09 -9.70
CA HIS A 58 -14.36 -13.13 -8.25
C HIS A 58 -14.41 -11.73 -7.64
N ARG A 59 -13.48 -10.85 -8.02
CA ARG A 59 -13.43 -9.49 -7.51
C ARG A 59 -14.64 -8.68 -7.93
N LEU A 60 -15.04 -8.76 -9.19
CA LEU A 60 -16.22 -8.06 -9.70
C LEU A 60 -17.50 -8.54 -9.02
N ALA A 61 -17.63 -9.85 -8.77
CA ALA A 61 -18.76 -10.41 -8.03
C ALA A 61 -18.82 -9.84 -6.59
N MET A 62 -17.69 -9.82 -5.87
CA MET A 62 -17.61 -9.23 -4.53
C MET A 62 -17.93 -7.74 -4.52
N MET A 63 -17.35 -6.97 -5.45
CA MET A 63 -17.62 -5.53 -5.55
C MET A 63 -19.09 -5.25 -5.88
N THR A 64 -19.72 -6.07 -6.71
CA THR A 64 -21.15 -5.93 -7.03
C THR A 64 -22.01 -6.12 -5.78
N ALA A 65 -21.66 -7.06 -4.91
CA ALA A 65 -22.38 -7.30 -3.66
C ALA A 65 -22.22 -6.17 -2.63
N LEU A 66 -21.04 -5.52 -2.60
CA LEU A 66 -20.71 -4.47 -1.64
C LEU A 66 -21.04 -3.05 -2.14
N GLY A 67 -21.21 -2.87 -3.45
CA GLY A 67 -21.60 -1.60 -4.06
C GLY A 67 -20.41 -0.74 -4.50
N ASP A 68 -20.55 0.57 -4.35
CA ASP A 68 -19.56 1.55 -4.81
C ASP A 68 -18.28 1.49 -3.95
N PRO A 69 -17.08 1.27 -4.55
CA PRO A 69 -15.80 1.30 -3.83
C PRO A 69 -15.57 2.55 -2.98
N ALA A 70 -16.10 3.71 -3.38
CA ALA A 70 -15.97 4.95 -2.59
C ALA A 70 -16.74 4.89 -1.26
N ARG A 71 -17.79 4.07 -1.16
CA ARG A 71 -18.63 3.90 0.02
C ARG A 71 -18.26 2.68 0.87
N MET A 72 -17.38 1.82 0.37
CA MET A 72 -16.90 0.65 1.11
C MET A 72 -16.02 1.08 2.28
N SER A 73 -16.05 0.29 3.36
CA SER A 73 -15.08 0.45 4.44
C SER A 73 -13.65 0.13 3.94
N PRO A 74 -12.60 0.65 4.61
CA PRO A 74 -11.21 0.27 4.29
C PRO A 74 -10.98 -1.24 4.34
N LEU A 75 -11.62 -1.93 5.30
CA LEU A 75 -11.56 -3.38 5.43
C LEU A 75 -12.19 -4.09 4.23
N ASP A 76 -13.36 -3.63 3.76
CA ASP A 76 -14.04 -4.26 2.62
C ASP A 76 -13.28 -4.02 1.31
N ARG A 77 -12.65 -2.84 1.13
CA ARG A 77 -11.74 -2.61 0.00
C ARG A 77 -10.56 -3.57 0.02
N LEU A 78 -9.95 -3.81 1.18
CA LEU A 78 -8.87 -4.80 1.34
C LEU A 78 -9.35 -6.24 1.10
N ARG A 79 -10.54 -6.60 1.58
CA ARG A 79 -11.15 -7.91 1.28
C ARG A 79 -11.33 -8.11 -0.22
N CYS A 80 -11.85 -7.11 -0.93
CA CYS A 80 -11.96 -7.16 -2.39
C CYS A 80 -10.60 -7.22 -3.10
N ALA A 81 -9.53 -6.69 -2.52
CA ALA A 81 -8.19 -6.78 -3.10
C ALA A 81 -7.58 -8.19 -2.92
N VAL A 82 -7.82 -8.84 -1.77
CA VAL A 82 -7.13 -10.07 -1.37
C VAL A 82 -7.94 -11.34 -1.63
N LEU A 83 -9.20 -11.40 -1.15
CA LEU A 83 -9.99 -12.62 -1.12
C LEU A 83 -10.33 -13.23 -2.50
N PRO A 84 -10.48 -12.47 -3.60
CA PRO A 84 -10.69 -13.07 -4.93
C PRO A 84 -9.60 -14.04 -5.36
N ARG A 85 -8.36 -13.80 -4.91
CA ARG A 85 -7.24 -14.72 -5.15
C ARG A 85 -7.39 -16.01 -4.34
N VAL A 86 -7.87 -15.88 -3.11
CA VAL A 86 -8.11 -17.00 -2.19
C VAL A 86 -9.23 -17.90 -2.74
N GLU A 87 -10.33 -17.32 -3.20
CA GLU A 87 -11.44 -18.10 -3.79
C GLU A 87 -11.00 -18.82 -5.06
N HIS A 88 -10.28 -18.13 -5.96
CA HIS A 88 -9.69 -18.78 -7.14
C HIS A 88 -8.78 -19.95 -6.76
N GLN A 89 -8.02 -19.81 -5.69
CA GLN A 89 -7.11 -20.84 -5.20
C GLN A 89 -7.84 -22.05 -4.59
N ILE A 90 -8.98 -21.83 -3.97
CA ILE A 90 -9.89 -22.89 -3.50
C ILE A 90 -10.49 -23.64 -4.70
N GLU A 91 -10.90 -22.93 -5.74
CA GLU A 91 -11.48 -23.52 -6.97
C GLU A 91 -10.50 -24.40 -7.74
N LEU A 92 -9.22 -24.01 -7.79
CA LEU A 92 -8.18 -24.83 -8.42
C LEU A 92 -7.93 -26.16 -7.69
N GLY A 93 -8.28 -26.24 -6.40
CA GLY A 93 -8.12 -27.43 -5.57
C GLY A 93 -6.67 -27.71 -5.15
N THR A 94 -6.47 -28.89 -4.54
CA THR A 94 -5.18 -29.30 -3.98
C THR A 94 -4.64 -30.54 -4.72
N PRO A 95 -3.45 -30.50 -5.33
CA PRO A 95 -2.57 -29.34 -5.50
C PRO A 95 -2.98 -28.46 -6.70
N SER A 96 -2.84 -27.15 -6.55
CA SER A 96 -3.15 -26.18 -7.59
C SER A 96 -1.96 -25.89 -8.52
N TRP A 97 -0.76 -25.73 -7.95
CA TRP A 97 0.51 -25.30 -8.57
C TRP A 97 0.63 -23.80 -8.86
N TYR A 98 -0.48 -23.07 -8.95
CA TYR A 98 -0.49 -21.65 -9.33
C TYR A 98 0.23 -20.74 -8.31
N ALA A 99 0.03 -20.95 -7.00
CA ALA A 99 0.64 -20.06 -6.01
C ALA A 99 2.18 -20.13 -6.05
N ARG A 100 2.74 -21.35 -6.12
CA ARG A 100 4.19 -21.53 -6.29
C ARG A 100 4.68 -21.06 -7.66
N PHE A 101 3.92 -21.29 -8.72
CA PHE A 101 4.24 -20.77 -10.04
C PHE A 101 4.38 -19.24 -10.02
N LEU A 102 3.44 -18.53 -9.40
CA LEU A 102 3.49 -17.09 -9.28
C LEU A 102 4.66 -16.61 -8.41
N ALA A 103 5.02 -17.34 -7.35
CA ALA A 103 6.21 -17.05 -6.55
C ALA A 103 7.52 -17.17 -7.34
N GLN A 104 7.62 -18.13 -8.27
CA GLN A 104 8.78 -18.22 -9.18
C GLN A 104 8.85 -17.01 -10.13
N ILE A 105 7.71 -16.50 -10.57
CA ILE A 105 7.64 -15.32 -11.44
C ILE A 105 7.96 -14.03 -10.68
N ALA A 106 7.57 -13.92 -9.42
CA ALA A 106 7.78 -12.72 -8.61
C ALA A 106 9.26 -12.33 -8.46
N VAL A 107 10.17 -13.29 -8.54
CA VAL A 107 11.62 -13.09 -8.44
C VAL A 107 12.32 -12.90 -9.79
N GLU A 108 11.61 -13.07 -10.91
CA GLU A 108 12.16 -12.90 -12.27
C GLU A 108 11.82 -11.50 -12.82
N PRO A 109 12.77 -10.55 -12.94
CA PRO A 109 12.45 -9.16 -13.26
C PRO A 109 11.63 -8.96 -14.53
N ALA A 110 11.97 -9.66 -15.63
CA ALA A 110 11.31 -9.50 -16.91
C ALA A 110 9.84 -9.98 -16.91
N LEU A 111 9.54 -11.01 -16.09
CA LEU A 111 8.20 -11.57 -15.99
C LEU A 111 7.38 -10.92 -14.87
N ARG A 112 8.03 -10.45 -13.81
CA ARG A 112 7.40 -9.78 -12.67
C ARG A 112 6.59 -8.56 -13.12
N GLU A 113 7.14 -7.73 -14.00
CA GLU A 113 6.46 -6.54 -14.50
C GLU A 113 5.16 -6.92 -15.24
N HIS A 114 5.22 -7.95 -16.10
CA HIS A 114 4.02 -8.45 -16.76
C HIS A 114 3.00 -9.00 -15.76
N ALA A 115 3.44 -9.79 -14.78
CA ALA A 115 2.56 -10.34 -13.74
C ALA A 115 1.88 -9.25 -12.90
N VAL A 116 2.60 -8.18 -12.55
CA VAL A 116 2.03 -7.00 -11.87
C VAL A 116 0.94 -6.38 -12.73
N ARG A 117 1.22 -6.09 -14.00
CA ARG A 117 0.24 -5.49 -14.92
C ARG A 117 -1.04 -6.33 -15.04
N VAL A 118 -0.91 -7.63 -15.28
CA VAL A 118 -2.11 -8.48 -15.49
C VAL A 118 -2.91 -8.72 -14.22
N HIS A 119 -2.29 -8.76 -13.05
CA HIS A 119 -2.99 -9.05 -11.79
C HIS A 119 -3.38 -7.83 -10.97
N LEU A 120 -2.62 -6.73 -11.05
CA LEU A 120 -2.76 -5.57 -10.17
C LEU A 120 -3.25 -4.32 -10.88
N GLU A 121 -3.08 -4.20 -12.20
CA GLU A 121 -3.55 -3.03 -12.96
C GLU A 121 -4.94 -3.24 -13.58
N THR A 122 -5.69 -4.22 -13.09
CA THR A 122 -7.06 -4.49 -13.58
C THR A 122 -8.01 -3.33 -13.24
N PRO A 123 -9.07 -3.11 -14.03
CA PRO A 123 -10.01 -2.00 -13.77
C PRO A 123 -10.67 -2.07 -12.40
N SER A 124 -10.94 -3.26 -11.87
CA SER A 124 -11.52 -3.41 -10.53
C SER A 124 -10.54 -3.02 -9.42
N LEU A 125 -9.28 -3.47 -9.48
CA LEU A 125 -8.28 -3.10 -8.49
C LEU A 125 -7.95 -1.61 -8.53
N ARG A 126 -7.86 -1.03 -9.72
CA ARG A 126 -7.64 0.42 -9.88
C ARG A 126 -8.71 1.22 -9.15
N ARG A 127 -9.99 0.88 -9.33
CA ARG A 127 -11.09 1.53 -8.60
C ARG A 127 -10.99 1.37 -7.07
N LEU A 128 -10.52 0.22 -6.59
CA LEU A 128 -10.32 0.01 -5.15
C LEU A 128 -9.16 0.85 -4.62
N TYR A 129 -8.03 0.89 -5.35
CA TYR A 129 -6.87 1.71 -4.99
C TYR A 129 -7.19 3.20 -5.05
N ASP A 130 -7.84 3.67 -6.12
CA ASP A 130 -8.26 5.07 -6.28
C ASP A 130 -9.15 5.51 -5.10
N ALA A 131 -10.11 4.66 -4.69
CA ALA A 131 -10.96 4.94 -3.53
C ALA A 131 -10.16 5.01 -2.21
N MET A 132 -9.19 4.11 -2.00
CA MET A 132 -8.31 4.16 -0.83
C MET A 132 -7.42 5.41 -0.84
N HIS A 133 -6.87 5.79 -1.99
CA HIS A 133 -6.04 6.98 -2.13
C HIS A 133 -6.86 8.26 -1.94
N ALA A 134 -8.08 8.33 -2.48
CA ALA A 134 -9.00 9.45 -2.31
C ALA A 134 -9.35 9.65 -0.83
N GLU A 135 -9.74 8.59 -0.12
CA GLU A 135 -10.02 8.65 1.32
C GLU A 135 -8.82 9.14 2.13
N ARG A 136 -7.62 8.61 1.85
CA ARG A 136 -6.38 9.06 2.51
C ARG A 136 -6.08 10.53 2.22
N SER A 137 -6.27 10.97 0.99
CA SER A 137 -6.04 12.36 0.59
C SER A 137 -7.01 13.32 1.28
N ALA A 138 -8.28 12.94 1.41
CA ALA A 138 -9.29 13.71 2.15
C ALA A 138 -8.94 13.79 3.63
N ALA A 139 -8.59 12.66 4.26
CA ALA A 139 -8.17 12.64 5.67
C ALA A 139 -6.88 13.43 5.92
N HIS A 140 -5.94 13.47 4.96
CA HIS A 140 -4.76 14.33 5.05
C HIS A 140 -5.16 15.81 4.91
N ALA A 141 -6.02 16.17 3.96
CA ALA A 141 -6.50 17.54 3.77
C ALA A 141 -7.24 18.07 5.02
N GLU A 142 -8.16 17.31 5.59
CA GLU A 142 -8.86 17.67 6.83
C GLU A 142 -7.90 17.88 7.99
N ARG A 143 -6.91 16.99 8.16
CA ARG A 143 -5.87 17.13 9.19
C ARG A 143 -5.01 18.37 8.97
N SER A 144 -4.65 18.66 7.71
CA SER A 144 -3.86 19.85 7.37
C SER A 144 -4.64 21.14 7.66
N ALA A 145 -5.94 21.17 7.37
CA ALA A 145 -6.82 22.28 7.71
C ALA A 145 -6.91 22.47 9.24
N ALA A 146 -7.13 21.38 10.00
CA ALA A 146 -7.16 21.43 11.46
C ALA A 146 -5.82 21.86 12.09
N HIS A 147 -4.69 21.51 11.47
CA HIS A 147 -3.37 21.98 11.89
C HIS A 147 -3.18 23.47 11.59
N ALA A 148 -3.58 23.94 10.40
CA ALA A 148 -3.55 25.36 10.05
C ALA A 148 -4.44 26.21 10.98
N GLU A 149 -5.63 25.72 11.32
CA GLU A 149 -6.51 26.37 12.31
C GLU A 149 -5.87 26.44 13.71
N ARG A 150 -5.22 25.35 14.17
CA ARG A 150 -4.47 25.36 15.43
C ARG A 150 -3.31 26.35 15.40
N LEU A 151 -2.56 26.42 14.32
CA LEU A 151 -1.49 27.40 14.15
C LEU A 151 -2.03 28.83 14.15
N ALA A 152 -3.17 29.09 13.49
CA ALA A 152 -3.83 30.39 13.52
C ALA A 152 -4.22 30.80 14.95
N MET A 153 -4.81 29.88 15.74
CA MET A 153 -5.14 30.13 17.14
C MET A 153 -3.90 30.43 18.01
N HIS A 154 -2.76 29.78 17.75
CA HIS A 154 -1.51 30.07 18.47
C HIS A 154 -0.78 31.33 17.97
N GLY A 155 -0.98 31.71 16.70
CA GLY A 155 -0.48 32.95 16.09
C GLY A 155 -1.21 34.21 16.59
N GLU A 156 -2.39 34.07 17.17
CA GLU A 156 -3.09 35.15 17.91
C GLU A 156 -2.52 35.34 19.34
N GLY A 157 -1.77 34.38 19.88
CA GLY A 157 -1.14 34.46 21.20
C GLY A 157 -0.17 35.64 21.37
N PRO A 158 0.76 35.89 20.43
CA PRO A 158 1.62 37.07 20.43
C PRO A 158 0.85 38.40 20.34
N ALA A 159 -0.25 38.44 19.56
CA ALA A 159 -1.07 39.64 19.42
C ALA A 159 -1.84 39.95 20.71
N VAL A 160 -2.47 38.95 21.34
CA VAL A 160 -3.16 39.08 22.62
C VAL A 160 -2.19 39.35 23.77
N HIS A 161 -0.96 38.82 23.71
CA HIS A 161 0.08 39.13 24.71
C HIS A 161 0.61 40.56 24.52
N ALA A 162 0.83 41.01 23.29
CA ALA A 162 1.22 42.39 22.98
C ALA A 162 0.15 43.40 23.43
N GLU A 163 -1.14 43.11 23.19
CA GLU A 163 -2.26 43.96 23.63
C GLU A 163 -2.43 43.99 25.16
N ARG A 164 -2.13 42.88 25.85
CA ARG A 164 -2.05 42.83 27.32
C ARG A 164 -0.84 43.59 27.88
N HIS A 165 0.27 43.64 27.14
CA HIS A 165 1.47 44.40 27.52
C HIS A 165 1.30 45.91 27.27
N THR A 166 0.59 46.33 26.22
CA THR A 166 0.26 47.75 25.98
C THR A 166 -0.70 48.27 27.05
N THR A 167 -1.77 47.54 27.37
CA THR A 167 -2.69 47.91 28.45
C THR A 167 -2.03 47.88 29.84
N HIS A 168 -1.07 46.98 30.09
CA HIS A 168 -0.26 47.02 31.32
C HIS A 168 0.71 48.22 31.34
N GLY A 169 1.28 48.61 30.20
CA GLY A 169 2.11 49.80 30.02
C GLY A 169 1.36 51.11 30.22
N GLU A 170 0.12 51.21 29.72
CA GLU A 170 -0.77 52.37 29.91
C GLU A 170 -1.17 52.56 31.38
N ARG A 171 -1.43 51.47 32.11
CA ARG A 171 -1.71 51.50 33.55
C ARG A 171 -0.49 51.89 34.39
N LEU A 172 0.72 51.56 33.94
CA LEU A 172 1.97 52.00 34.57
C LEU A 172 2.28 53.48 34.25
N ALA A 173 1.87 54.00 33.10
CA ALA A 173 1.99 55.42 32.77
C ALA A 173 1.12 56.34 33.67
N THR A 174 0.03 55.81 34.23
CA THR A 174 -0.82 56.54 35.20
C THR A 174 -0.27 56.60 36.63
N HIS A 175 0.79 55.85 36.95
CA HIS A 175 1.47 55.90 38.25
C HIS A 175 2.95 56.29 38.10
N GLY A 176 3.22 57.59 38.25
CA GLY A 176 4.45 58.16 38.82
C GLY A 176 5.81 57.67 38.30
N GLU A 177 6.38 58.41 37.35
CA GLU A 177 7.82 58.70 37.16
C GLU A 177 8.86 57.64 37.59
N ARG A 178 8.83 56.41 37.04
CA ARG A 178 10.06 55.73 36.53
C ARG A 178 9.85 54.84 35.27
N PRO A 179 9.01 55.13 34.25
CA PRO A 179 8.68 54.11 33.24
C PRO A 179 9.41 54.25 31.89
N ALA A 180 10.07 55.38 31.58
CA ALA A 180 10.58 55.63 30.23
C ALA A 180 11.68 54.64 29.80
N VAL A 181 12.63 54.33 30.68
CA VAL A 181 13.77 53.45 30.37
C VAL A 181 13.36 51.97 30.26
N HIS A 182 12.25 51.57 30.90
CA HIS A 182 11.75 50.19 30.81
C HIS A 182 10.88 49.98 29.57
N ALA A 183 10.07 50.98 29.19
CA ALA A 183 9.29 50.97 27.96
C ALA A 183 10.17 50.97 26.70
N GLU A 184 11.24 51.78 26.69
CA GLU A 184 12.19 51.85 25.57
C GLU A 184 12.98 50.53 25.41
N ARG A 185 13.35 49.90 26.53
CA ARG A 185 14.06 48.61 26.54
C ARG A 185 13.16 47.42 26.17
N LEU A 186 11.86 47.48 26.50
CA LEU A 186 10.84 46.51 26.08
C LEU A 186 10.50 46.69 24.59
N GLY A 187 10.36 47.93 24.10
CA GLY A 187 10.22 48.23 22.67
C GLY A 187 11.39 47.67 21.86
N ALA A 188 12.62 47.87 22.34
CA ALA A 188 13.81 47.29 21.72
C ALA A 188 13.88 45.74 21.78
N HIS A 189 13.18 45.10 22.73
CA HIS A 189 13.08 43.63 22.81
C HIS A 189 12.00 43.08 21.89
N VAL A 190 10.87 43.79 21.74
CA VAL A 190 9.79 43.44 20.80
C VAL A 190 10.23 43.64 19.36
N GLU A 191 10.93 44.74 19.05
CA GLU A 191 11.56 44.98 17.75
C GLU A 191 12.59 43.89 17.41
N ARG A 192 13.42 43.48 18.39
CA ARG A 192 14.35 42.35 18.22
C ARG A 192 13.61 41.02 18.01
N ALA A 193 12.53 40.76 18.74
CA ALA A 193 11.73 39.55 18.56
C ALA A 193 10.98 39.52 17.22
N SER A 194 10.50 40.67 16.73
CA SER A 194 9.91 40.81 15.39
C SER A 194 10.96 40.62 14.30
N ALA A 195 12.15 41.24 14.44
CA ALA A 195 13.26 41.06 13.52
C ALA A 195 13.82 39.61 13.53
N ASP A 196 13.76 38.91 14.67
CA ASP A 196 14.17 37.51 14.78
C ASP A 196 13.10 36.55 14.24
N ALA A 197 11.81 36.90 14.34
CA ALA A 197 10.71 36.18 13.68
C ALA A 197 10.70 36.39 12.16
N GLU A 198 10.98 37.61 11.70
CA GLU A 198 11.16 37.93 10.28
C GLU A 198 12.44 37.31 9.72
N ARG A 199 13.53 37.26 10.49
CA ARG A 199 14.72 36.47 10.13
C ARG A 199 14.45 34.98 10.12
N ALA A 200 13.64 34.44 11.03
CA ALA A 200 13.21 33.05 10.99
C ALA A 200 12.33 32.75 9.75
N ALA A 201 11.47 33.69 9.35
CA ALA A 201 10.68 33.61 8.11
C ALA A 201 11.53 33.78 6.84
N ALA A 202 12.60 34.58 6.88
CA ALA A 202 13.55 34.76 5.77
C ALA A 202 14.57 33.61 5.65
N HIS A 203 14.98 33.01 6.78
CA HIS A 203 15.74 31.75 6.83
C HIS A 203 14.88 30.52 6.50
N ALA A 204 13.55 30.69 6.41
CA ALA A 204 12.63 29.74 5.79
C ALA A 204 12.50 29.93 4.25
N GLY A 205 13.47 30.58 3.60
CA GLY A 205 13.81 30.35 2.18
C GLY A 205 14.63 29.05 2.01
N PRO A 206 14.61 28.42 0.82
CA PRO A 206 14.52 26.96 0.65
C PRO A 206 15.77 26.22 1.15
N GLY A 207 15.79 25.86 2.44
CA GLY A 207 16.98 25.30 3.07
C GLY A 207 16.75 24.38 4.26
N CYS A 208 15.50 24.04 4.59
CA CYS A 208 15.19 23.05 5.61
C CYS A 208 14.30 21.96 5.02
N GLY A 209 14.95 20.91 4.50
CA GLY A 209 14.41 19.55 4.45
C GLY A 209 13.00 19.37 3.89
N GLY A 210 12.63 20.11 2.85
CA GLY A 210 11.58 19.66 1.97
C GLY A 210 12.02 18.32 1.39
N ARG A 211 11.45 17.22 1.88
CA ARG A 211 11.44 15.98 1.10
C ARG A 211 10.84 16.38 -0.24
N GLU A 212 11.63 16.36 -1.30
CA GLU A 212 11.13 16.62 -2.64
C GLU A 212 9.86 15.78 -2.84
N PRO A 213 8.82 16.29 -3.52
CA PRO A 213 7.63 15.50 -3.87
C PRO A 213 7.95 14.22 -4.70
N GLY A 214 9.23 13.93 -4.98
CA GLY A 214 9.72 12.75 -5.68
C GLY A 214 10.02 11.50 -4.82
N ASP A 215 10.17 11.59 -3.49
CA ASP A 215 10.53 10.40 -2.66
C ASP A 215 9.31 9.62 -2.12
N ASP A 216 8.12 10.24 -2.08
CA ASP A 216 6.91 9.57 -1.61
C ASP A 216 6.39 8.51 -2.60
N THR A 217 6.63 8.73 -3.89
CA THR A 217 6.38 7.75 -4.95
C THR A 217 7.28 6.51 -4.77
N GLY A 218 8.55 6.72 -4.40
CA GLY A 218 9.50 5.63 -4.15
C GLY A 218 9.22 4.86 -2.86
N ALA A 219 8.74 5.53 -1.81
CA ALA A 219 8.33 4.91 -0.56
C ALA A 219 7.02 4.10 -0.73
N THR A 220 6.04 4.66 -1.44
CA THR A 220 4.78 3.99 -1.80
C THR A 220 5.03 2.76 -2.67
N ALA A 221 5.86 2.88 -3.71
CA ALA A 221 6.23 1.75 -4.56
C ALA A 221 6.94 0.62 -3.79
N ARG A 222 7.79 0.96 -2.81
CA ARG A 222 8.42 -0.02 -1.90
C ARG A 222 7.39 -0.72 -1.02
N ARG A 223 6.45 0.02 -0.43
CA ARG A 223 5.36 -0.53 0.40
C ARG A 223 4.48 -1.49 -0.40
N GLU A 224 4.07 -1.11 -1.60
CA GLU A 224 3.29 -1.97 -2.51
C GLU A 224 4.07 -3.24 -2.90
N ALA A 225 5.38 -3.11 -3.14
CA ALA A 225 6.24 -4.26 -3.42
C ALA A 225 6.32 -5.22 -2.23
N MET A 226 6.47 -4.71 -1.00
CA MET A 226 6.46 -5.52 0.22
C MET A 226 5.13 -6.26 0.40
N THR A 227 4.00 -5.56 0.26
CA THR A 227 2.65 -6.16 0.35
C THR A 227 2.46 -7.26 -0.68
N ARG A 228 2.82 -7.01 -1.94
CA ARG A 228 2.73 -8.01 -3.01
C ARG A 228 3.58 -9.23 -2.70
N GLN A 229 4.81 -9.03 -2.23
CA GLN A 229 5.73 -10.11 -1.93
C GLN A 229 5.23 -10.97 -0.77
N LEU A 230 4.73 -10.35 0.30
CA LEU A 230 4.10 -11.05 1.41
C LEU A 230 2.95 -11.94 0.93
N VAL A 231 1.98 -11.38 0.20
CA VAL A 231 0.81 -12.13 -0.29
C VAL A 231 1.24 -13.31 -1.17
N VAL A 232 2.13 -13.07 -2.15
CA VAL A 232 2.57 -14.12 -3.08
C VAL A 232 3.26 -15.27 -2.35
N HIS A 233 4.19 -14.98 -1.44
CA HIS A 233 4.95 -16.02 -0.77
C HIS A 233 4.17 -16.77 0.31
N MET A 234 3.30 -16.08 1.07
CA MET A 234 2.42 -16.76 2.03
C MET A 234 1.46 -17.73 1.34
N CYS A 235 0.91 -17.37 0.17
CA CYS A 235 0.11 -18.31 -0.63
C CYS A 235 0.95 -19.50 -1.12
N ALA A 236 2.17 -19.26 -1.61
CA ALA A 236 3.03 -20.34 -2.08
C ALA A 236 3.44 -21.31 -0.96
N GLU A 237 3.68 -20.80 0.24
CA GLU A 237 3.98 -21.60 1.42
C GLU A 237 2.79 -22.48 1.82
N LEU A 238 1.59 -21.91 1.94
CA LEU A 238 0.39 -22.69 2.24
C LEU A 238 0.11 -23.76 1.17
N GLU A 239 0.25 -23.43 -0.13
CA GLU A 239 0.09 -24.41 -1.19
C GLU A 239 1.10 -25.57 -1.06
N THR A 240 2.34 -25.26 -0.66
CA THR A 240 3.39 -26.26 -0.43
C THR A 240 3.01 -27.22 0.71
N ASP A 241 2.47 -26.68 1.81
CA ASP A 241 2.07 -27.49 2.95
C ASP A 241 0.82 -28.31 2.68
N LEU A 242 -0.15 -27.77 1.95
CA LEU A 242 -1.32 -28.51 1.48
C LEU A 242 -0.91 -29.65 0.53
N ALA A 243 0.01 -29.38 -0.41
CA ALA A 243 0.50 -30.40 -1.34
C ALA A 243 1.30 -31.51 -0.64
N ALA A 244 1.96 -31.20 0.48
CA ALA A 244 2.72 -32.17 1.28
C ALA A 244 1.89 -32.87 2.36
N GLY A 245 0.61 -32.51 2.53
CA GLY A 245 -0.23 -32.99 3.64
C GLY A 245 0.26 -32.54 5.03
N ARG A 246 1.08 -31.48 5.09
CA ARG A 246 1.68 -30.94 6.32
C ARG A 246 0.85 -29.84 6.98
N ALA A 247 -0.16 -29.31 6.29
CA ALA A 247 -1.13 -28.39 6.86
C ALA A 247 -2.01 -29.13 7.90
N ALA A 248 -1.44 -29.33 9.09
CA ALA A 248 -2.03 -29.78 10.34
C ALA A 248 -3.25 -30.73 10.28
N GLY A 249 -2.99 -32.03 10.49
CA GLY A 249 -3.91 -32.96 11.16
C GLY A 249 -5.27 -33.22 10.52
N ARG A 250 -5.36 -34.30 9.72
CA ARG A 250 -6.56 -34.82 9.03
C ARG A 250 -7.04 -33.89 7.90
N VAL A 251 -6.50 -34.07 6.69
CA VAL A 251 -6.85 -33.23 5.53
C VAL A 251 -7.83 -33.98 4.63
N GLY A 252 -9.12 -33.66 4.76
CA GLY A 252 -10.11 -33.79 3.71
C GLY A 252 -10.20 -32.51 2.86
N PRO A 253 -10.95 -32.51 1.75
CA PRO A 253 -11.15 -31.33 0.90
C PRO A 253 -11.69 -30.09 1.65
N GLY A 254 -12.43 -30.30 2.76
CA GLY A 254 -12.93 -29.23 3.62
C GLY A 254 -11.84 -28.48 4.40
N ASP A 255 -10.74 -29.15 4.72
CA ASP A 255 -9.65 -28.57 5.52
C ASP A 255 -8.76 -27.65 4.68
N ALA A 256 -8.57 -27.98 3.40
CA ALA A 256 -7.81 -27.14 2.48
C ALA A 256 -8.51 -25.79 2.21
N ALA A 257 -9.81 -25.82 1.93
CA ALA A 257 -10.58 -24.59 1.71
C ALA A 257 -10.62 -23.71 2.97
N ALA A 258 -10.76 -24.32 4.16
CA ALA A 258 -10.71 -23.59 5.43
C ALA A 258 -9.33 -22.96 5.68
N ALA A 259 -8.24 -23.66 5.35
CA ALA A 259 -6.89 -23.13 5.48
C ALA A 259 -6.65 -21.92 4.56
N TRP A 260 -7.11 -21.98 3.31
CA TRP A 260 -7.05 -20.85 2.38
C TRP A 260 -7.83 -19.64 2.89
N ARG A 261 -9.06 -19.84 3.38
CA ARG A 261 -9.86 -18.74 3.95
C ARG A 261 -9.20 -18.10 5.16
N ARG A 262 -8.67 -18.92 6.07
CA ARG A 262 -7.90 -18.43 7.24
C ARG A 262 -6.71 -17.58 6.82
N LEU A 263 -5.92 -18.05 5.85
CA LEU A 263 -4.81 -17.25 5.31
C LEU A 263 -5.32 -15.93 4.71
N GLY A 264 -6.45 -15.96 3.99
CA GLY A 264 -7.09 -14.75 3.47
C GLY A 264 -7.42 -13.73 4.56
N ASP A 265 -8.04 -14.18 5.64
CA ASP A 265 -8.40 -13.33 6.78
C ASP A 265 -7.16 -12.78 7.51
N ASP A 266 -6.13 -13.62 7.71
CA ASP A 266 -4.86 -13.24 8.31
C ASP A 266 -4.13 -12.19 7.46
N LEU A 267 -4.11 -12.37 6.13
CA LEU A 267 -3.54 -11.41 5.19
C LEU A 267 -4.30 -10.08 5.20
N VAL A 268 -5.63 -10.10 5.19
CA VAL A 268 -6.45 -8.88 5.25
C VAL A 268 -6.17 -8.12 6.55
N THR A 269 -6.13 -8.82 7.68
CA THR A 269 -5.85 -8.24 9.00
C THR A 269 -4.44 -7.66 9.08
N GLY A 270 -3.44 -8.42 8.63
CA GLY A 270 -2.04 -8.00 8.63
C GLY A 270 -1.79 -6.79 7.72
N LEU A 271 -2.42 -6.77 6.53
CA LEU A 271 -2.30 -5.64 5.61
C LEU A 271 -3.02 -4.39 6.13
N LEU A 272 -4.18 -4.54 6.78
CA LEU A 272 -4.86 -3.42 7.43
C LEU A 272 -3.99 -2.82 8.54
N GLY A 273 -3.37 -3.66 9.38
CA GLY A 273 -2.44 -3.23 10.41
C GLY A 273 -1.20 -2.53 9.85
N LEU A 274 -0.62 -3.07 8.78
CA LEU A 274 0.52 -2.46 8.08
C LEU A 274 0.15 -1.08 7.51
N VAL A 275 -1.00 -0.96 6.85
CA VAL A 275 -1.51 0.32 6.36
C VAL A 275 -1.67 1.34 7.49
N ALA A 276 -2.33 0.95 8.58
CA ALA A 276 -2.58 1.84 9.71
C ALA A 276 -1.27 2.29 10.40
N ALA A 277 -0.29 1.39 10.52
CA ALA A 277 1.02 1.73 11.09
C ALA A 277 1.79 2.71 10.19
N LEU A 278 1.75 2.51 8.88
CA LEU A 278 2.42 3.37 7.92
C LEU A 278 1.79 4.76 7.79
N ASP A 279 0.50 4.89 8.10
CA ASP A 279 -0.21 6.17 8.23
C ASP A 279 0.07 6.85 9.59
N ALA A 280 0.56 6.10 10.59
CA ALA A 280 0.87 6.63 11.92
C ALA A 280 2.25 7.29 11.99
N ASP A 281 3.20 6.86 11.17
CA ASP A 281 4.58 7.38 11.07
C ASP A 281 4.71 8.65 10.20
N ASP A 282 3.60 9.23 9.75
CA ASP A 282 3.61 10.50 9.01
C ASP A 282 4.05 11.66 9.94
N PRO A 283 5.20 12.32 9.70
CA PRO A 283 5.77 13.35 10.57
C PRO A 283 4.89 14.60 10.72
N ALA A 284 3.81 14.73 9.94
CA ALA A 284 2.75 15.71 10.19
C ALA A 284 1.99 15.46 11.51
N ARG A 285 2.14 14.28 12.13
CA ARG A 285 1.80 14.03 13.54
C ARG A 285 2.91 14.57 14.44
N GLY A 286 2.83 15.85 14.80
CA GLY A 286 3.48 16.31 16.03
C GLY A 286 3.02 15.48 17.25
N PRO A 287 3.86 15.30 18.29
CA PRO A 287 3.52 14.47 19.43
C PRO A 287 2.25 14.99 20.13
N ALA A 288 1.42 14.04 20.54
CA ALA A 288 0.14 14.26 21.22
C ALA A 288 0.29 14.93 22.58
#